data_AF-A0A352N142-F1
#
_entry.id   AF-A0A352N142-F1
#
_cell.length_a   1.000
_cell.length_b   1.000
_cell.length_c   1.000
_cell.angle_alpha   90.00
_cell.angle_beta   90.00
_cell.angle_gamma   90.00
#
_symmetry.space_group_name_H-M   'P 1'
#
loop_
_entity.id
_entity.type
_entity.pdbx_description
1 polymer ?
#
loop_
_entity_poly.entity_id
_entity_poly.type
_entity_poly.pdbx_seq_one_letter_code
_entity_poly.pdbx_strand_id
1 'polypeptide(L)'
;MASGLLRILKGTLILGLKIEALKMYIMAVGIARKFSIWVLTAISALLLGAVAFTMIHVGVLIILPVSLEAKGFIIILLGVVYGIIACCFLKDMCSEKAWLDMSKASEMLNDVLKKKD
;
A
#
# COMPACT_ATOMS: atom_id res chain seq x y z
N MET A 1 19.38 -13.00 -46.97
CA MET A 1 20.11 -12.72 -45.70
C MET A 1 19.73 -11.38 -45.09
N ALA A 2 19.65 -10.27 -45.85
CA ALA A 2 19.32 -8.94 -45.31
C ALA A 2 17.96 -8.84 -44.57
N SER A 3 16.94 -9.58 -45.02
CA SER A 3 15.60 -9.56 -44.38
C SER A 3 15.56 -10.23 -42.99
N GLY A 4 16.40 -11.23 -42.75
CA GLY A 4 16.49 -11.92 -41.46
C GLY A 4 17.19 -11.06 -40.41
N LEU A 5 18.29 -10.40 -40.79
CA LEU A 5 19.07 -9.53 -39.92
C LEU A 5 18.27 -8.30 -39.46
N LEU A 6 17.48 -7.72 -40.37
CA LEU A 6 16.60 -6.59 -40.07
C LEU A 6 15.46 -6.97 -39.10
N ARG A 7 14.97 -8.20 -39.20
CA ARG A 7 13.92 -8.74 -38.32
C ARG A 7 14.45 -9.02 -36.91
N ILE A 8 15.69 -9.51 -36.79
CA ILE A 8 16.40 -9.70 -35.51
C ILE A 8 16.67 -8.34 -34.85
N LEU A 9 17.23 -7.38 -35.58
CA LEU A 9 17.47 -6.02 -35.08
C LEU A 9 16.19 -5.34 -34.57
N LYS A 10 15.09 -5.45 -35.32
CA LYS A 10 13.77 -4.97 -34.85
C LYS A 10 13.34 -5.66 -33.56
N GLY A 11 13.52 -6.97 -33.45
CA GLY A 11 13.19 -7.75 -32.25
C GLY A 11 13.95 -7.28 -31.02
N THR A 12 15.27 -7.07 -31.14
CA THR A 12 16.13 -6.60 -30.04
C THR A 12 15.78 -5.17 -29.60
N LEU A 13 15.51 -4.27 -30.56
CA LEU A 13 15.13 -2.88 -30.27
C LEU A 13 13.77 -2.82 -29.56
N ILE A 14 12.79 -3.61 -30.00
CA ILE A 14 11.47 -3.71 -29.36
C ILE A 14 11.59 -4.30 -27.95
N LEU A 15 12.46 -5.28 -27.74
CA LEU A 15 12.70 -5.86 -26.41
C LEU A 15 13.32 -4.83 -25.46
N GLY A 16 14.31 -4.07 -25.92
CA GLY A 16 14.91 -2.97 -25.15
C GLY A 16 13.89 -1.91 -24.74
N LEU A 17 13.03 -1.48 -25.67
CA LEU A 17 11.94 -0.54 -25.39
C LEU A 17 10.94 -1.10 -24.36
N LYS A 18 10.60 -2.39 -24.45
CA LYS A 18 9.71 -3.05 -23.48
C LYS A 18 10.31 -3.09 -22.07
N ILE A 19 11.61 -3.35 -21.95
CA ILE A 19 12.30 -3.35 -20.66
C ILE A 19 12.32 -1.95 -20.04
N GLU A 20 12.65 -0.92 -20.84
CA GLU A 20 12.69 0.46 -20.34
C GLU A 20 11.30 0.95 -19.94
N ALA A 21 10.27 0.63 -20.74
CA ALA A 21 8.88 0.93 -20.39
C ALA A 21 8.44 0.22 -19.11
N LEU A 22 8.79 -1.05 -18.92
CA LEU A 22 8.48 -1.81 -17.72
C LEU A 22 9.18 -1.23 -16.49
N LYS A 23 10.45 -0.80 -16.62
CA LYS A 23 11.20 -0.14 -15.55
C LYS A 23 10.53 1.16 -15.11
N MET A 24 10.12 2.00 -16.06
CA MET A 24 9.36 3.21 -15.76
C MET A 24 8.02 2.91 -15.10
N TYR A 25 7.32 1.85 -15.55
CA TYR A 25 6.05 1.42 -14.96
C TYR A 25 6.22 0.95 -13.50
N ILE A 26 7.20 0.09 -13.22
CA ILE A 26 7.52 -0.36 -11.85
C ILE A 26 7.86 0.84 -10.95
N MET A 27 8.64 1.80 -11.46
CA MET A 27 8.97 3.02 -10.72
C MET A 27 7.71 3.85 -10.41
N ALA A 28 6.79 3.99 -11.37
CA ALA A 28 5.52 4.68 -11.18
C ALA A 28 4.64 3.99 -10.12
N VAL A 29 4.55 2.65 -10.14
CA VAL A 29 3.85 1.88 -9.10
C VAL A 29 4.48 2.10 -7.73
N GLY A 30 5.82 2.15 -7.63
CA GLY A 30 6.52 2.47 -6.38
C GLY A 30 6.23 3.88 -5.86
N ILE A 31 6.11 4.88 -6.74
CA ILE A 31 5.71 6.25 -6.38
C ILE A 31 4.26 6.27 -5.88
N ALA A 32 3.35 5.62 -6.61
CA ALA A 32 1.93 5.51 -6.22
C ALA A 32 1.75 4.85 -4.85
N ARG A 33 2.53 3.79 -4.55
CA ARG A 33 2.59 3.15 -3.24
C ARG A 33 2.98 4.16 -2.16
N LYS A 34 4.08 4.90 -2.35
CA LYS A 34 4.55 5.90 -1.37
C LYS A 34 3.47 6.96 -1.11
N PHE A 35 2.87 7.52 -2.15
CA PHE A 35 1.78 8.50 -1.99
C PHE A 35 0.60 7.91 -1.22
N SER A 36 0.22 6.67 -1.50
CA SER A 36 -0.88 5.99 -0.81
C SER A 36 -0.59 5.81 0.69
N ILE A 37 0.66 5.47 1.06
CA ILE A 37 1.10 5.37 2.45
C ILE A 37 1.05 6.75 3.14
N TRP A 38 1.47 7.82 2.45
CA TRP A 38 1.38 9.19 2.99
C TRP A 38 -0.07 9.61 3.25
N VAL A 39 -0.97 9.35 2.29
CA VAL A 39 -2.40 9.65 2.44
C VAL A 39 -3.00 8.85 3.60
N LEU A 40 -2.71 7.56 3.70
CA LEU A 40 -3.19 6.72 4.80
C LEU A 40 -2.70 7.23 6.17
N THR A 41 -1.42 7.60 6.24
CA THR A 41 -0.83 8.19 7.46
C THR A 41 -1.53 9.48 7.84
N ALA A 42 -1.79 10.37 6.88
CA ALA A 42 -2.47 11.65 7.12
C ALA A 42 -3.91 11.44 7.62
N ILE A 43 -4.68 10.54 6.99
CA ILE A 43 -6.05 10.19 7.43
C ILE A 43 -6.02 9.61 8.85
N SER A 44 -5.08 8.69 9.12
CA SER A 44 -4.97 8.06 10.43
C SER A 44 -4.63 9.07 11.53
N ALA A 45 -3.72 10.01 11.25
CA ALA A 45 -3.39 11.09 12.18
C ALA A 45 -4.60 12.00 12.45
N LEU A 46 -5.38 12.32 11.42
CA LEU A 46 -6.59 13.14 11.55
C LEU A 46 -7.66 12.44 12.39
N LEU A 47 -7.88 11.14 12.17
CA LEU A 47 -8.80 10.34 12.98
C LEU A 47 -8.34 10.26 14.44
N LEU A 48 -7.05 10.01 14.69
CA LEU A 48 -6.51 10.01 16.06
C LEU A 48 -6.69 11.38 16.73
N GLY A 49 -6.47 12.48 16.00
CA GLY A 49 -6.74 13.83 16.49
C GLY A 49 -8.21 14.05 16.85
N ALA A 50 -9.14 13.60 16.00
CA ALA A 50 -10.58 13.70 16.25
C ALA A 50 -11.03 12.84 17.45
N VAL A 51 -10.48 11.62 17.58
CA VAL A 51 -10.72 10.75 18.73
C VAL A 51 -10.17 11.39 20.01
N ALA A 52 -8.93 11.88 20.00
CA ALA A 52 -8.33 12.55 21.15
C ALA A 52 -9.15 13.79 21.58
N PHE A 53 -9.57 14.61 20.61
CA PHE A 53 -10.44 15.76 20.85
C PHE A 53 -11.77 15.34 21.51
N THR A 54 -12.43 14.31 20.97
CA THR A 54 -13.68 13.79 21.53
C THR A 54 -13.48 13.21 22.93
N MET A 55 -12.37 12.49 23.15
CA MET A 55 -12.03 11.89 24.44
C MET A 55 -11.75 12.94 25.53
N ILE A 56 -11.24 14.13 25.18
CA ILE A 56 -11.13 15.25 26.12
C ILE A 56 -12.53 15.66 26.63
N HIS A 57 -13.52 15.70 25.74
CA HIS A 57 -14.92 16.05 26.10
C HIS A 57 -15.60 14.91 26.87
N VAL A 58 -15.33 13.66 26.51
CA VAL A 58 -15.77 12.49 27.28
C VAL A 58 -15.11 12.46 28.65
N GLY A 59 -13.86 12.91 28.80
CA GLY A 59 -13.17 13.07 30.08
C GLY A 59 -13.91 14.02 31.03
N VAL A 60 -14.47 15.12 30.49
CA VAL A 60 -15.35 16.02 31.24
C VAL A 60 -16.65 15.31 31.67
N LEU A 61 -17.18 14.41 30.82
CA LEU A 61 -18.34 13.58 31.14
C LEU A 61 -18.02 12.39 32.08
N ILE A 62 -16.77 11.92 32.17
CA ILE A 62 -16.36 10.83 33.07
C ILE A 62 -16.45 11.22 34.56
N ILE A 63 -16.53 12.53 34.85
CA ILE A 63 -16.93 13.04 36.17
C ILE A 63 -18.33 12.51 36.57
N LEU A 64 -19.16 12.02 35.63
CA LEU A 64 -20.41 11.32 35.91
C LEU A 64 -20.19 9.90 36.51
N PRO A 65 -21.05 9.48 37.47
CA PRO A 65 -20.81 8.36 38.37
C PRO A 65 -21.14 7.01 37.70
N VAL A 66 -20.28 6.57 36.79
CA VAL A 66 -20.35 5.24 36.15
C VAL A 66 -19.00 4.55 36.37
N SER A 67 -19.01 3.24 36.65
CA SER A 67 -17.81 2.50 37.10
C SER A 67 -16.66 2.57 36.08
N LEU A 68 -15.47 2.87 36.59
CA LEU A 68 -14.24 3.06 35.80
C LEU A 68 -13.80 1.76 35.08
N GLU A 69 -14.03 0.62 35.71
CA GLU A 69 -13.62 -0.69 35.21
C GLU A 69 -14.36 -1.08 33.92
N ALA A 70 -15.67 -0.85 33.86
CA ALA A 70 -16.49 -1.14 32.68
C ALA A 70 -16.11 -0.26 31.49
N LYS A 71 -15.80 1.02 31.75
CA LYS A 71 -15.33 1.97 30.71
C LYS A 71 -13.98 1.54 30.15
N GLY A 72 -13.03 1.20 31.03
CA GLY A 72 -11.69 0.78 30.62
C GLY A 72 -11.70 -0.50 29.80
N PHE A 73 -12.52 -1.48 30.19
CA PHE A 73 -12.61 -2.75 29.48
C PHE A 73 -13.12 -2.59 28.04
N ILE A 74 -14.19 -1.80 27.84
CA ILE A 74 -14.76 -1.55 26.50
C ILE A 74 -13.74 -0.84 25.60
N ILE A 75 -13.00 0.14 26.13
CA ILE A 75 -11.98 0.89 25.38
C ILE A 75 -10.84 -0.01 24.94
N ILE A 76 -10.35 -0.89 25.83
CA ILE A 76 -9.25 -1.81 25.51
C ILE A 76 -9.70 -2.80 24.43
N LEU A 77 -10.91 -3.37 24.55
CA LEU A 77 -11.43 -4.30 23.56
C LEU A 77 -11.54 -3.66 22.18
N LEU A 78 -12.09 -2.44 22.11
CA LEU A 78 -12.18 -1.67 20.87
C LEU A 78 -10.78 -1.41 20.30
N GLY A 79 -9.84 -0.98 21.14
CA GLY A 79 -8.46 -0.69 20.74
C GLY A 79 -7.74 -1.89 20.13
N VAL A 80 -7.90 -3.08 20.70
CA VAL A 80 -7.31 -4.32 20.18
C VAL A 80 -7.90 -4.68 18.82
N VAL A 81 -9.22 -4.66 18.67
CA VAL A 81 -9.88 -5.02 17.40
C VAL A 81 -9.48 -4.05 16.29
N TYR A 82 -9.52 -2.74 16.54
CA TYR A 82 -9.09 -1.74 15.56
C TYR A 82 -7.59 -1.85 15.25
N GLY A 83 -6.77 -2.13 16.25
CA GLY A 83 -5.32 -2.32 16.08
C GLY A 83 -4.99 -3.49 15.14
N ILE A 84 -5.67 -4.63 15.31
CA ILE A 84 -5.47 -5.80 14.43
C ILE A 84 -5.87 -5.48 12.99
N ILE A 85 -7.04 -4.86 12.79
CA ILE A 85 -7.53 -4.50 11.46
C ILE A 85 -6.56 -3.52 10.78
N ALA A 86 -6.13 -2.47 11.49
CA ALA A 86 -5.18 -1.50 10.97
C ALA A 86 -3.84 -2.16 10.61
N CYS A 87 -3.33 -3.09 11.44
CA CYS A 87 -2.11 -3.83 11.16
C CYS A 87 -2.20 -4.66 9.87
N CYS A 88 -3.33 -5.34 9.64
CA CYS A 88 -3.56 -6.09 8.40
C CYS A 88 -3.55 -5.17 7.17
N PHE A 89 -4.29 -4.06 7.21
CA PHE A 89 -4.33 -3.09 6.10
C PHE A 89 -2.95 -2.45 5.84
N LEU A 90 -2.21 -2.10 6.89
CA LEU A 90 -0.86 -1.55 6.77
C LEU A 90 0.11 -2.55 6.16
N LYS A 91 0.03 -3.83 6.55
CA LYS A 91 0.89 -4.88 5.99
C LYS A 91 0.71 -5.00 4.48
N ASP A 92 -0.53 -4.96 4.00
CA ASP A 92 -0.83 -5.09 2.57
C ASP A 92 -0.48 -3.80 1.81
N MET A 93 -0.82 -2.63 2.34
CA MET A 93 -0.52 -1.34 1.70
C MET A 93 0.98 -1.02 1.69
N CYS A 94 1.77 -1.50 2.64
CA CYS A 94 3.22 -1.32 2.67
C CYS A 94 3.97 -2.38 1.86
N SER A 95 3.32 -3.49 1.48
CA SER A 95 3.96 -4.58 0.75
C SER A 95 4.22 -4.22 -0.71
N GLU A 96 5.48 -4.02 -1.06
CA GLU A 96 5.88 -3.80 -2.46
C GLU A 96 5.41 -4.91 -3.39
N LYS A 97 5.48 -6.17 -2.93
CA LYS A 97 5.02 -7.32 -3.69
C LYS A 97 3.52 -7.23 -4.00
N ALA A 98 2.69 -6.87 -3.02
CA ALA A 98 1.25 -6.74 -3.22
C ALA A 98 0.92 -5.67 -4.28
N TRP A 99 1.64 -4.54 -4.28
CA TRP A 99 1.47 -3.48 -5.29
C TRP A 99 1.92 -3.92 -6.69
N LEU A 100 3.02 -4.68 -6.79
CA LEU A 100 3.51 -5.21 -8.07
C LEU A 100 2.61 -6.31 -8.64
N ASP A 101 2.02 -7.15 -7.77
CA ASP A 101 1.07 -8.17 -8.16
C ASP A 101 -0.27 -7.53 -8.57
N MET A 102 -0.79 -6.57 -7.80
CA MET A 102 -2.04 -5.84 -8.10
C MET A 102 -1.94 -5.03 -9.42
N SER A 103 -0.79 -4.43 -9.69
CA SER A 103 -0.54 -3.68 -10.93
C SER A 103 -0.15 -4.56 -12.13
N LYS A 104 -0.08 -5.89 -11.93
CA LYS A 104 0.42 -6.89 -12.90
C LYS A 104 1.86 -6.65 -13.38
N ALA A 105 2.61 -5.76 -12.73
CA ALA A 105 4.01 -5.54 -13.04
C ALA A 105 4.85 -6.81 -12.85
N SER A 106 4.47 -7.65 -11.89
CA SER A 106 5.05 -8.98 -11.63
C SER A 106 4.88 -9.93 -12.82
N GLU A 107 3.69 -9.98 -13.43
CA GLU A 107 3.41 -10.78 -14.63
C GLU A 107 4.20 -10.26 -15.84
N MET A 108 4.21 -8.94 -16.05
CA MET A 108 4.95 -8.32 -17.15
C MET A 108 6.47 -8.55 -17.05
N LEU A 109 7.01 -8.55 -15.83
CA LEU A 109 8.41 -8.89 -15.58
C LEU A 109 8.71 -10.35 -15.92
N ASN A 110 7.84 -11.28 -15.49
CA ASN A 110 7.99 -12.69 -15.81
C ASN A 110 7.90 -12.97 -17.32
N ASP A 111 7.02 -12.28 -18.05
CA ASP A 111 6.90 -12.41 -19.50
C ASP A 111 8.14 -11.92 -20.25
N VAL A 112 8.77 -10.84 -19.77
CA VAL A 112 10.02 -10.34 -20.36
C VAL A 112 11.18 -11.28 -20.05
N LEU A 113 11.25 -11.85 -18.84
CA LEU A 113 12.30 -12.78 -18.44
C LEU A 113 12.18 -14.12 -19.18
N LYS A 114 10.98 -14.70 -19.29
CA LYS A 114 10.73 -15.96 -20.03
C LYS A 114 10.99 -15.86 -21.52
N LYS A 115 10.97 -14.66 -22.09
CA LYS A 115 11.27 -14.43 -23.51
C LYS A 115 12.76 -14.30 -23.81
N LYS A 116 13.60 -14.30 -22.75
CA LYS A 116 15.06 -14.17 -22.82
C LYS A 116 15.76 -15.54 -22.78
N ASP A 117 15.07 -16.59 -22.34
CA ASP A 117 15.44 -18.00 -22.44
C ASP A 117 14.94 -18.61 -23.76
#